data_AF-A0A2A5T0X6-F1
#
_entry.id   AF-A0A2A5T0X6-F1
#
_cell.length_a   1.000
_cell.length_b   1.000
_cell.length_c   1.000
_cell.angle_alpha   90.00
_cell.angle_beta   90.00
_cell.angle_gamma   90.00
#
_symmetry.space_group_name_H-M   'P 1'
#
loop_
_entity.id
_entity.type
_entity.pdbx_description
1 polymer ?
#
loop_
_entity_poly.entity_id
_entity_poly.type
_entity_poly.pdbx_seq_one_letter_code
_entity_poly.pdbx_strand_id
1 'polypeptide(L)' 'MTKHWSTTRHQRCWVHKMGNVLNKVPKSVQPRMKKTLHDIWMA' A
#
# COMPACT_ATOMS: atom_id res chain seq x y z
N MET A 1 -24.88 -7.33 6.26
CA MET A 1 -24.10 -7.89 7.38
C MET A 1 -22.77 -8.39 6.84
N THR A 2 -21.66 -7.79 7.26
CA THR A 2 -20.31 -8.25 6.88
C THR A 2 -19.92 -9.42 7.78
N LYS A 3 -19.35 -10.48 7.20
CA LYS A 3 -18.82 -11.62 7.94
C LYS A 3 -17.76 -11.13 8.94
N HIS A 4 -17.77 -11.64 10.17
CA HIS A 4 -16.93 -11.17 11.27
C HIS A 4 -16.00 -12.28 11.76
N TRP A 5 -14.70 -11.99 11.82
CA TRP A 5 -13.65 -12.92 12.25
C TRP A 5 -12.89 -12.29 13.42
N SER A 6 -13.32 -12.58 14.65
CA SER A 6 -12.88 -11.89 15.87
C SER A 6 -11.38 -12.05 16.20
N THR A 7 -10.76 -13.16 15.78
CA THR A 7 -9.34 -13.45 16.04
C THR A 7 -8.41 -12.92 14.95
N THR A 8 -8.95 -12.59 13.77
CA THR A 8 -8.16 -12.13 12.62
C THR A 8 -8.01 -10.61 12.65
N ARG A 9 -6.78 -10.13 12.69
CA ARG A 9 -6.52 -8.70 12.49
C ARG A 9 -6.72 -8.34 11.03
N HIS A 10 -7.62 -7.40 10.76
CA HIS A 10 -7.74 -6.82 9.42
C HIS A 10 -6.48 -6.03 9.09
N GLN A 11 -5.81 -6.42 8.00
CA GLN A 11 -4.69 -5.70 7.42
C GLN A 11 -4.98 -5.37 5.97
N ARG A 12 -4.65 -4.15 5.55
CA ARG A 12 -4.72 -3.78 4.14
C ARG A 12 -3.47 -4.28 3.44
N CYS A 13 -3.63 -4.98 2.32
CA CYS A 13 -2.49 -5.41 1.50
C CYS A 13 -1.64 -4.19 1.08
N TRP A 14 -0.33 -4.29 1.33
CA TRP A 14 0.63 -3.21 1.06
C TRP A 14 0.74 -2.90 -0.44
N VAL A 15 0.65 -3.91 -1.31
CA VAL A 15 0.63 -3.73 -2.78
C VAL A 15 -0.52 -2.81 -3.19
N HIS A 16 -1.73 -3.10 -2.71
CA HIS A 16 -2.91 -2.27 -2.99
C HIS A 16 -2.81 -0.88 -2.34
N LYS A 17 -2.25 -0.77 -1.13
CA LYS A 17 -2.03 0.53 -0.48
C LYS A 17 -1.11 1.41 -1.32
N MET A 18 0.04 0.89 -1.77
CA MET A 18 0.98 1.64 -2.60
C MET A 18 0.40 1.99 -3.97
N GLY A 19 -0.31 1.06 -4.62
CA GLY A 19 -0.97 1.33 -5.90
C GLY A 19 -1.93 2.53 -5.82
N ASN A 20 -2.68 2.63 -4.72
CA ASN A 20 -3.58 3.76 -4.49
C ASN A 20 -2.82 5.09 -4.31
N VAL A 21 -1.65 5.08 -3.66
CA VAL A 21 -0.79 6.26 -3.53
C VAL A 21 -0.21 6.67 -4.89
N LEU A 22 0.32 5.71 -5.65
CA LEU A 22 0.95 5.98 -6.95
C LEU A 22 -0.06 6.49 -8.00
N ASN A 23 -1.32 6.10 -7.91
CA ASN A 23 -2.40 6.61 -8.77
C ASN A 23 -2.68 8.11 -8.59
N LYS A 24 -2.19 8.74 -7.53
CA LYS A 24 -2.40 10.18 -7.24
C LYS A 24 -1.24 11.06 -7.67
N VAL A 25 -0.23 10.50 -8.34
CA VAL A 25 0.96 11.23 -8.80
C VAL A 25 1.27 10.95 -10.27
N PRO A 26 1.93 11.88 -10.98
CA PRO A 26 2.36 11.67 -12.36
C PRO A 26 3.22 10.41 -12.53
N LYS A 27 3.08 9.71 -13.66
CA LYS A 27 3.85 8.49 -13.94
C LYS A 27 5.37 8.72 -13.90
N SER A 28 5.83 9.91 -14.27
CA SER A 28 7.26 10.29 -14.27
C SER A 28 7.89 10.23 -12.87
N VAL A 29 7.14 10.50 -11.80
CA VAL A 29 7.68 10.49 -10.42
C VAL A 29 7.52 9.14 -9.71
N GLN A 30 6.70 8.23 -10.26
CA GLN A 30 6.41 6.94 -9.64
C GLN A 30 7.63 6.03 -9.43
N PRO A 31 8.62 5.91 -10.34
CA PRO A 31 9.79 5.06 -10.11
C PRO A 31 10.59 5.47 -8.86
N ARG A 32 10.78 6.79 -8.67
CA ARG A 32 11.47 7.33 -7.48
C ARG A 32 10.66 7.05 -6.21
N MET A 33 9.36 7.33 -6.25
CA MET A 33 8.47 7.09 -5.11
C MET A 33 8.37 5.62 -4.73
N LYS A 34 8.36 4.71 -5.70
CA LYS A 34 8.37 3.26 -5.45
C LYS A 34 9.61 2.86 -4.65
N LYS A 35 10.79 3.37 -4.97
CA LYS A 35 12.03 3.10 -4.23
C LYS A 35 11.93 3.60 -2.79
N THR A 36 11.51 4.85 -2.57
CA THR A 36 11.37 5.38 -1.20
C THR A 36 10.28 4.66 -0.39
N LEU A 37 9.15 4.34 -1.01
CA LEU A 37 8.10 3.54 -0.38
C LEU A 37 8.63 2.14 -0.03
N HIS A 38 9.56 1.61 -0.83
CA HIS A 38 10.19 0.32 -0.59
C HIS A 38 10.98 0.29 0.70
N ASP A 39 11.77 1.34 0.94
CA ASP A 39 12.57 1.50 2.15
C ASP A 39 11.69 1.60 3.41
N ILE A 40 10.47 2.16 3.31
CA ILE A 40 9.54 2.28 4.44
C ILE A 40 8.98 0.93 4.89
N TRP A 41 8.70 0.01 3.95
CA TRP A 41 8.10 -1.29 4.32
C TRP A 41 9.14 -2.35 4.64
N MET A 42 10.41 -2.13 4.27
CA MET A 42 11.54 -2.99 4.62
C MET A 42 12.23 -2.59 5.93
N ALA A 43 11.84 -1.45 6.52
CA ALA A 43 12.19 -1.07 7.88
C ALA A 43 11.34 -1.82 8.91
#